data_AF-A0A5C8TM74-F1
#
_entry.id   AF-A0A5C8TM74-F1
#
_cell.length_a   1.000
_cell.length_b   1.000
_cell.length_c   1.000
_cell.angle_alpha   90.00
_cell.angle_beta   90.00
_cell.angle_gamma   90.00
#
_symmetry.space_group_name_H-M   'P 1'
#
loop_
_entity.id
_entity.type
_entity.pdbx_description
1 polymer ?
#
loop_
_entity_poly.entity_id
_entity_poly.type
_entity_poly.pdbx_seq_one_letter_code
_entity_poly.pdbx_strand_id
1 'polypeptide(L)'
;MRTMECTGQFRRDYRREMKGRYRATRVADLSPVIDALMVDQTLDARYRDPTPVGNWRDHRDCHIKPDFVLLHRLPDAPSIRLVRLGSQAELGL
;
A
#
# COMPACT_ATOMS: atom_id res chain seq x y z
N MET A 1 8.00 14.19 8.75
CA MET A 1 8.26 12.85 8.20
C MET A 1 7.64 11.82 9.11
N ARG A 2 6.78 10.95 8.57
CA ARG A 2 6.19 9.84 9.34
C ARG A 2 7.20 8.70 9.54
N THR A 3 6.94 7.84 10.52
CA THR A 3 7.68 6.59 10.72
C THR A 3 7.02 5.47 9.93
N MET A 4 7.79 4.76 9.11
CA MET A 4 7.31 3.65 8.30
C MET A 4 7.57 2.31 8.99
N GLU A 5 6.51 1.56 9.26
CA GLU A 5 6.60 0.21 9.78
C GLU A 5 6.18 -0.80 8.71
N CYS A 6 7.06 -1.76 8.42
CA CYS A 6 6.79 -2.82 7.45
C CYS A 6 6.54 -4.13 8.20
N THR A 7 5.37 -4.74 8.02
CA THR A 7 5.10 -6.07 8.58
C THR A 7 5.97 -7.14 7.91
N GLY A 8 6.15 -8.29 8.56
CA GLY A 8 6.84 -9.43 7.97
C GLY A 8 6.17 -9.92 6.67
N GLN A 9 4.84 -9.86 6.60
CA GLN A 9 4.08 -10.22 5.41
C GLN A 9 4.34 -9.24 4.27
N PHE A 10 4.28 -7.92 4.53
CA PHE A 10 4.65 -6.90 3.54
C PHE A 10 6.05 -7.13 2.98
N ARG A 11 7.05 -7.44 3.81
CA ARG A 11 8.43 -7.70 3.33
C ARG A 11 8.52 -8.92 2.43
N ARG A 12 7.68 -9.94 2.63
CA ARG A 12 7.61 -11.12 1.76
C ARG A 12 6.93 -10.77 0.44
N ASP A 13 5.80 -10.10 0.53
CA ASP A 13 5.01 -9.61 -0.60
C ASP A 13 5.86 -8.68 -1.48
N TYR A 14 6.50 -7.66 -0.90
CA TYR A 14 7.43 -6.76 -1.60
C TYR A 14 8.54 -7.53 -2.33
N ARG A 15 9.16 -8.53 -1.70
CA ARG A 15 10.17 -9.34 -2.37
C ARG A 15 9.60 -10.19 -3.51
N ARG A 16 8.33 -10.58 -3.46
CA ARG A 16 7.64 -11.29 -4.54
C ARG A 16 7.34 -10.32 -5.69
N GLU A 17 6.72 -9.18 -5.39
CA GLU A 17 6.32 -8.19 -6.38
C GLU A 17 7.51 -7.52 -7.09
N MET A 18 8.65 -7.43 -6.40
CA MET A 18 9.91 -6.87 -6.92
C MET A 18 10.80 -7.90 -7.63
N LYS A 19 10.25 -9.07 -7.97
CA LYS A 19 10.89 -10.06 -8.86
C LYS A 19 10.25 -10.04 -10.24
N GLY A 20 11.03 -10.44 -11.23
CA GLY A 20 10.56 -10.61 -12.61
C GLY A 20 10.53 -9.32 -13.44
N ARG A 21 9.88 -9.39 -14.61
CA ARG A 21 9.93 -8.37 -15.66
C ARG A 21 9.30 -7.03 -15.28
N TYR A 22 8.37 -7.02 -14.33
CA TYR A 22 7.60 -5.84 -13.93
C TYR A 22 8.20 -5.05 -12.76
N ARG A 23 9.35 -5.47 -12.23
CA ARG A 23 10.01 -4.83 -11.09
C ARG A 23 10.18 -3.33 -11.29
N ALA A 24 10.77 -2.90 -12.39
CA ALA A 24 11.08 -1.49 -12.63
C ALA A 24 9.79 -0.63 -12.62
N THR A 25 8.75 -1.12 -13.29
CA THR A 25 7.45 -0.45 -13.35
C THR A 25 6.80 -0.39 -11.97
N ARG A 26 6.74 -1.52 -11.24
CA ARG A 26 6.13 -1.58 -9.90
C ARG A 26 6.83 -0.73 -8.87
N VAL A 27 8.17 -0.63 -8.92
CA VAL A 27 8.93 0.32 -8.08
C VAL A 27 8.54 1.74 -8.44
N ALA A 28 8.54 2.09 -9.73
CA ALA A 28 8.22 3.44 -10.19
C ALA A 28 6.80 3.88 -9.80
N ASP A 29 5.83 2.95 -9.80
CA ASP A 29 4.45 3.25 -9.40
C ASP A 29 4.26 3.29 -7.87
N LEU A 30 5.02 2.48 -7.11
CA LEU A 30 4.91 2.40 -5.65
C LEU A 30 5.60 3.55 -4.92
N SER A 31 6.79 3.98 -5.38
CA SER A 31 7.56 5.06 -4.75
C SER A 31 6.75 6.34 -4.50
N PRO A 32 6.06 6.94 -5.49
CA PRO A 32 5.32 8.18 -5.26
C PRO A 32 4.17 8.01 -4.26
N VAL A 33 3.57 6.82 -4.18
CA VAL A 33 2.51 6.51 -3.21
C VAL A 33 3.09 6.46 -1.80
N ILE A 34 4.22 5.79 -1.60
CA ILE A 34 4.90 5.74 -0.29
C ILE A 34 5.35 7.15 0.12
N ASP A 35 5.93 7.92 -0.80
CA ASP A 35 6.39 9.29 -0.52
C ASP A 35 5.21 10.18 -0.09
N ALA A 36 4.10 10.15 -0.84
CA ALA A 36 2.88 10.89 -0.49
C ALA A 36 2.36 10.50 0.90
N LEU A 37 2.34 9.19 1.21
CA LEU A 37 1.92 8.69 2.52
C LEU A 37 2.84 9.16 3.66
N MET A 38 4.16 9.27 3.40
CA MET A 38 5.18 9.68 4.37
C MET A 38 5.16 11.18 4.70
N VAL A 39 4.70 12.01 3.77
CA VAL A 39 4.52 13.46 3.94
C VAL A 39 3.10 13.86 4.33
N ASP A 40 2.23 12.89 4.63
CA ASP A 40 0.80 13.10 4.90
C ASP A 40 0.05 13.81 3.77
N GLN A 41 0.50 13.63 2.54
CA GLN A 41 -0.20 14.14 1.38
C GLN A 41 -1.42 13.25 1.10
N THR A 42 -2.52 13.91 0.76
CA THR A 42 -3.74 13.21 0.34
C THR A 42 -3.48 12.53 -0.99
N LEU A 43 -3.51 11.19 -1.01
CA LEU A 43 -3.50 10.42 -2.24
C LEU A 43 -4.72 10.79 -3.10
N ASP A 44 -4.49 10.92 -4.41
CA ASP A 44 -5.57 11.16 -5.37
C ASP A 44 -6.66 10.10 -5.25
N ALA A 45 -7.91 10.50 -5.54
CA ALA A 45 -9.07 9.60 -5.51
C ALA A 45 -8.90 8.35 -6.39
N ARG A 46 -8.08 8.42 -7.45
CA ARG A 46 -7.75 7.26 -8.30
C ARG A 46 -7.02 6.12 -7.59
N TYR A 47 -6.38 6.42 -6.46
CA TYR A 47 -5.62 5.45 -5.67
C TYR A 47 -6.39 4.92 -4.47
N ARG A 48 -7.57 5.49 -4.15
CA ARG A 48 -8.35 5.10 -2.98
C ARG A 48 -9.58 4.32 -3.41
N ASP A 49 -9.84 3.19 -2.76
CA ASP A 49 -11.20 2.68 -2.73
C ASP A 49 -12.05 3.61 -1.84
N PRO A 50 -13.19 4.13 -2.33
CA PRO A 50 -14.05 5.01 -1.55
C PRO A 50 -14.73 4.34 -0.35
N THR A 51 -14.68 3.01 -0.20
CA THR A 51 -15.49 2.32 0.83
C THR A 51 -14.67 1.38 1.71
N PRO A 52 -14.30 1.76 2.95
CA PRO A 52 -13.76 0.80 3.90
C PRO A 52 -14.84 -0.23 4.27
N VAL A 53 -14.66 -1.47 3.83
CA VAL A 53 -15.62 -2.56 4.10
C VAL A 53 -15.38 -3.13 5.51
N GLY A 54 -16.29 -2.85 6.45
CA GLY A 54 -16.38 -3.54 7.75
C GLY A 54 -15.56 -2.94 8.91
N ASN A 55 -15.21 -3.78 9.90
CA ASN A 55 -14.51 -3.42 11.16
C ASN A 55 -13.05 -2.95 10.99
N TRP A 56 -12.67 -2.58 9.76
CA TRP A 56 -11.33 -2.26 9.29
C TRP A 56 -11.12 -0.75 9.18
N ARG A 57 -11.64 0.05 10.13
CA ARG A 57 -11.63 1.52 10.09
C ARG A 57 -10.23 2.14 9.89
N ASP A 58 -9.18 1.44 10.32
CA ASP A 58 -7.80 1.94 10.23
C ASP A 58 -7.04 1.39 9.02
N HIS A 59 -7.65 0.52 8.23
CA HIS A 59 -7.02 -0.01 7.01
C HIS A 59 -7.51 0.76 5.80
N ARG A 60 -6.56 1.05 4.93
CA ARG A 60 -6.79 1.65 3.65
C ARG A 60 -6.13 0.79 2.60
N ASP A 61 -6.89 0.51 1.57
CA ASP A 61 -6.45 -0.13 0.35
C ASP A 61 -6.14 0.95 -0.69
N CYS A 62 -4.88 0.97 -1.08
CA CYS A 62 -4.36 1.89 -2.06
C CYS A 62 -4.16 1.13 -3.38
N HIS A 63 -5.06 1.36 -4.34
CA HIS A 63 -5.04 0.71 -5.65
C HIS A 63 -4.08 1.45 -6.57
N ILE A 64 -2.84 0.97 -6.65
CA ILE A 64 -1.80 1.57 -7.49
C ILE A 64 -2.03 1.20 -8.96
N LYS A 65 -2.45 -0.05 -9.20
CA LYS A 65 -2.96 -0.59 -10.47
C LYS A 65 -4.07 -1.61 -10.22
N PRO A 66 -4.84 -2.02 -11.25
CA PRO A 66 -5.87 -3.06 -11.09
C PRO A 66 -5.34 -4.35 -10.45
N ASP A 67 -4.11 -4.75 -10.75
CA ASP A 67 -3.45 -5.95 -10.20
C ASP A 67 -2.36 -5.62 -9.16
N PHE A 68 -2.32 -4.38 -8.64
CA PHE A 68 -1.29 -3.94 -7.71
C PHE A 68 -1.85 -3.00 -6.64
N VAL A 69 -2.08 -3.56 -5.46
CA VAL A 69 -2.74 -2.91 -4.33
C VAL A 69 -1.81 -2.93 -3.12
N LEU A 70 -1.72 -1.80 -2.44
CA LEU A 70 -1.01 -1.61 -1.18
C LEU A 70 -2.02 -1.53 -0.05
N LEU A 71 -1.98 -2.48 0.88
CA LEU A 71 -2.72 -2.40 2.14
C LEU A 71 -1.87 -1.72 3.20
N HIS A 72 -2.35 -0.60 3.72
CA HIS A 72 -1.68 0.13 4.79
C HIS A 72 -2.63 0.49 5.91
N ARG A 73 -2.07 0.70 7.11
CA ARG A 73 -2.78 1.21 8.29
C ARG A 73 -2.22 2.55 8.72
N LEU A 74 -3.11 3.39 9.22
CA LEU A 74 -2.78 4.66 9.87
C LEU A 74 -3.33 4.60 11.31
N PRO A 75 -2.70 3.83 12.22
CA PRO A 75 -3.21 3.62 13.56
C PRO A 75 -3.15 4.91 14.38
N ASP A 76 -2.06 5.68 14.28
CA ASP A 76 -1.86 6.98 14.94
C ASP A 76 -0.76 7.79 14.22
N ALA A 77 -0.91 9.12 14.17
CA ALA A 77 0.18 9.99 13.72
C ALA A 77 1.31 9.99 14.77
N PRO A 78 2.60 9.86 14.37
CA PRO A 78 3.15 10.01 13.03
C PRO A 78 3.54 8.67 12.37
N SER A 79 2.82 7.56 12.57
CA SER A 79 3.21 6.25 12.05
C SER A 79 2.33 5.78 10.88
N ILE A 80 2.94 5.15 9.88
CA ILE A 80 2.25 4.38 8.84
C ILE A 80 2.75 2.95 8.88
N ARG A 81 1.82 2.00 8.87
CA ARG A 81 2.14 0.57 8.83
C ARG A 81 1.76 -0.04 7.49
N LEU A 82 2.74 -0.49 6.73
CA LEU A 82 2.55 -1.23 5.48
C LEU A 82 2.27 -2.70 5.81
N VAL A 83 1.05 -3.15 5.50
CA VAL A 83 0.52 -4.45 5.93
C VAL A 83 0.73 -5.51 4.86
N ARG A 84 0.28 -5.27 3.64
CA ARG A 84 0.44 -6.20 2.51
C ARG A 84 0.59 -5.46 1.18
N LEU A 85 1.11 -6.17 0.19
CA LEU A 85 1.27 -5.70 -1.18
C LEU A 85 0.95 -6.87 -2.13
N GLY A 86 0.25 -6.62 -3.22
CA GLY A 86 -0.05 -7.68 -4.19
C GLY A 86 -1.28 -7.38 -5.02
N SER A 87 -1.75 -8.36 -5.78
CA SER A 87 -2.99 -8.23 -6.56
C SER A 87 -4.23 -8.36 -5.68
N GLN A 88 -5.38 -7.87 -6.17
CA GLN A 88 -6.67 -8.04 -5.48
C GLN A 88 -6.93 -9.51 -5.11
N ALA A 89 -6.69 -10.44 -6.04
CA ALA A 89 -6.82 -11.88 -5.81
C ALA A 89 -5.90 -12.42 -4.70
N GLU A 90 -4.65 -11.95 -4.62
CA GLU A 90 -3.70 -12.36 -3.57
C GLU A 90 -4.04 -11.78 -2.18
N LEU A 91 -4.78 -10.68 -2.17
CA LEU A 91 -5.22 -9.97 -0.97
C LEU A 91 -6.63 -10.41 -0.53
N GLY A 92 -7.39 -11.10 -1.39
CA GLY A 92 -8.77 -11.49 -1.14
C GLY A 92 -9.76 -10.33 -1.27
N LEU A 93 -9.43 -9.34 -2.11
CA LEU A 93 -10.25 -8.17 -2.45
C LEU A 93 -11.00 -8.39 -3.77
#